data_AF-A0AA38C9N9-F1
#
_entry.id   AF-A0AA38C9N9-F1
#
_cell.length_a   1.000
_cell.length_b   1.000
_cell.length_c   1.000
_cell.angle_alpha   90.00
_cell.angle_beta   90.00
_cell.angle_gamma   90.00
#
_symmetry.space_group_name_H-M   'P 1'
#
loop_
_entity.id
_entity.type
_entity.pdbx_description
1 polymer ?
#
loop_
_entity_poly.entity_id
_entity_poly.type
_entity_poly.pdbx_seq_one_letter_code
_entity_poly.pdbx_strand_id
1 'polypeptide(L)'
;DLLVQLVQMKKETSESMRDFIARYDRVIRRIPEDVVPPENNLKRFFISALPSEVGFFLRRAQPRTLREAKDYVIETDDDLILSGK
;
A
#
# COMPACT_ATOMS: atom_id res chain seq x y z
N ASP A 1 -10.29 14.80 -7.76
CA ASP A 1 -8.95 14.65 -8.34
C ASP A 1 -8.36 13.31 -7.88
N LEU A 2 -8.02 12.42 -8.82
CA LEU A 2 -7.53 11.07 -8.51
C LEU A 2 -6.11 11.07 -7.91
N LEU A 3 -5.27 12.04 -8.27
CA LEU A 3 -3.93 12.17 -7.70
C LEU A 3 -4.00 12.60 -6.24
N VAL A 4 -4.87 13.57 -5.94
CA VAL A 4 -5.16 13.98 -4.55
C VAL A 4 -5.71 12.80 -3.75
N GLN A 5 -6.66 12.05 -4.33
CA GLN A 5 -7.19 10.85 -3.71
C GLN A 5 -6.07 9.86 -3.36
N LEU A 6 -5.19 9.54 -4.32
CA LEU A 6 -4.06 8.61 -4.15
C LEU A 6 -3.14 9.04 -3.00
N VAL A 7 -2.73 10.31 -2.97
CA VAL A 7 -1.79 10.85 -1.97
C VAL A 7 -2.41 10.87 -0.57
N GLN A 8 -3.72 11.08 -0.48
CA GLN A 8 -4.45 11.13 0.79
C GLN A 8 -4.97 9.76 1.24
N MET A 9 -4.78 8.69 0.45
CA MET A 9 -5.24 7.36 0.84
C MET A 9 -4.62 6.95 2.17
N LYS A 10 -5.47 6.42 3.04
CA LYS A 10 -5.08 5.68 4.24
C LYS A 10 -5.78 4.35 4.23
N LYS A 11 -5.12 3.31 4.75
CA LYS A 11 -5.79 2.07 5.11
C LYS A 11 -6.67 2.35 6.32
N GLU A 12 -7.93 1.94 6.25
CA GLU A 12 -8.85 2.05 7.39
C GLU A 12 -8.57 0.93 8.41
N THR A 13 -8.87 1.17 9.68
CA THR A 13 -8.63 0.18 10.76
C THR A 13 -9.41 -1.12 10.52
N SER A 14 -10.65 -1.03 10.06
CA SER A 14 -11.53 -2.18 9.80
C SER A 14 -11.36 -2.83 8.42
N GLU A 15 -10.55 -2.25 7.55
CA GLU A 15 -10.31 -2.75 6.18
C GLU A 15 -9.20 -3.80 6.19
N SER A 16 -9.36 -4.93 5.50
CA SER A 16 -8.27 -5.90 5.37
C SER A 16 -7.11 -5.33 4.52
N MET A 17 -5.90 -5.87 4.67
CA MET A 17 -4.78 -5.42 3.83
C MET A 17 -5.05 -5.64 2.34
N ARG A 18 -5.70 -6.76 2.00
CA ARG A 18 -6.07 -7.12 0.62
C ARG A 18 -7.09 -6.14 0.03
N ASP A 19 -8.09 -5.74 0.80
CA ASP A 19 -9.10 -4.77 0.34
C ASP A 19 -8.48 -3.39 0.12
N PHE A 20 -7.60 -2.96 1.03
CA PHE A 20 -6.86 -1.72 0.89
C PHE A 20 -6.02 -1.70 -0.39
N ILE A 21 -5.26 -2.77 -0.66
CA ILE A 21 -4.44 -2.90 -1.88
C ILE A 21 -5.33 -2.87 -3.13
N ALA A 22 -6.46 -3.58 -3.12
CA ALA A 22 -7.39 -3.58 -4.25
C ALA A 22 -7.98 -2.18 -4.52
N ARG A 23 -8.30 -1.43 -3.46
CA ARG A 23 -8.75 -0.03 -3.55
C ARG A 23 -7.65 0.88 -4.09
N TYR A 24 -6.41 0.72 -3.61
CA TYR A 24 -5.23 1.46 -4.06
C TYR A 24 -4.99 1.26 -5.56
N ASP A 25 -5.03 0.01 -6.02
CA ASP A 25 -4.84 -0.32 -7.44
C ASP A 25 -5.98 0.17 -8.33
N ARG A 26 -7.21 0.19 -7.80
CA ARG A 26 -8.34 0.77 -8.52
C ARG A 26 -8.15 2.27 -8.75
N VAL A 27 -7.59 3.01 -7.80
CA VAL A 27 -7.30 4.44 -7.99
C VAL A 27 -6.22 4.62 -9.04
N ILE A 28 -5.11 3.87 -8.95
CA ILE A 28 -4.00 3.96 -9.93
C ILE A 28 -4.49 3.69 -11.35
N ARG A 29 -5.26 2.62 -11.58
CA ARG A 29 -5.78 2.25 -12.91
C ARG A 29 -6.72 3.27 -13.54
N ARG A 30 -7.26 4.20 -12.74
CA ARG A 30 -8.15 5.26 -13.22
C ARG A 30 -7.41 6.54 -13.54
N ILE A 31 -6.15 6.67 -13.12
CA ILE A 31 -5.31 7.82 -13.44
C ILE A 31 -4.87 7.68 -14.91
N PRO A 32 -5.03 8.72 -15.74
CA PRO A 32 -4.53 8.71 -17.12
C PRO A 32 -3.02 8.40 -17.18
N GLU A 33 -2.59 7.63 -18.18
CA GLU A 33 -1.20 7.14 -18.28
C GLU A 33 -0.16 8.26 -18.42
N ASP A 34 -0.55 9.42 -18.96
CA ASP A 34 0.30 10.60 -19.12
C ASP A 34 0.54 11.36 -17.80
N VAL A 35 -0.28 11.12 -16.77
CA VAL A 35 -0.17 11.77 -15.46
C VAL A 35 0.01 10.79 -14.30
N VAL A 36 0.08 9.48 -14.58
CA VAL A 36 0.32 8.47 -13.54
C VAL A 36 1.71 8.68 -12.92
N PRO A 37 1.83 8.73 -11.58
CA PRO A 37 3.13 8.88 -10.95
C PRO A 37 4.05 7.70 -11.28
N PRO A 38 5.37 7.92 -11.38
CA PRO A 38 6.34 6.84 -11.51
C PRO A 38 6.20 5.82 -10.38
N GLU A 39 6.54 4.55 -10.64
CA GLU A 39 6.38 3.45 -9.67
C GLU A 39 7.00 3.76 -8.30
N ASN A 40 8.17 4.41 -8.27
CA ASN A 40 8.82 4.82 -7.03
C ASN A 40 7.96 5.77 -6.19
N ASN A 41 7.20 6.66 -6.82
CA ASN A 41 6.28 7.54 -6.12
C ASN A 41 5.05 6.76 -5.65
N LEU A 42 4.51 5.87 -6.49
CA LEU A 42 3.41 4.98 -6.09
C LEU A 42 3.79 4.12 -4.89
N LYS A 43 5.01 3.61 -4.81
CA LYS A 43 5.53 2.89 -3.65
C LYS A 43 5.61 3.76 -2.41
N ARG A 44 6.11 5.00 -2.52
CA ARG A 44 6.19 5.94 -1.40
C ARG A 44 4.81 6.32 -0.85
N PHE A 45 3.85 6.58 -1.73
CA PHE A 45 2.46 6.85 -1.34
C PHE A 45 1.83 5.64 -0.67
N PHE A 46 2.04 4.43 -1.21
CA PHE A 46 1.58 3.19 -0.59
C PHE A 46 2.12 3.01 0.83
N ILE A 47 3.43 3.13 1.03
CA ILE A 47 4.05 3.03 2.37
C ILE A 47 3.48 4.10 3.32
N SER A 48 3.25 5.31 2.83
CA SER A 48 2.70 6.42 3.62
C SER A 48 1.21 6.24 3.95
N ALA A 49 0.50 5.41 3.21
CA ALA A 49 -0.92 5.14 3.41
C ALA A 49 -1.19 4.09 4.50
N LEU A 50 -0.16 3.33 4.88
CA LEU A 50 -0.27 2.25 5.86
C LEU A 50 -0.13 2.76 7.30
N PRO A 51 -0.63 1.99 8.29
CA PRO A 51 -0.35 2.25 9.70
C PRO A 51 1.15 2.34 9.97
N SER A 52 1.55 3.18 10.92
CA SER A 52 2.97 3.49 11.18
C SER A 52 3.84 2.26 11.47
N GLU A 53 3.28 1.26 12.15
CA GLU A 53 3.94 -0.01 12.47
C GLU A 53 4.24 -0.82 11.20
N VAL A 54 3.25 -1.02 10.33
CA VAL A 54 3.41 -1.71 9.05
C VAL A 54 4.40 -0.95 8.15
N GLY A 55 4.29 0.39 8.12
CA GLY A 55 5.23 1.24 7.38
C GLY A 55 6.66 1.18 7.92
N PHE A 56 6.87 0.87 9.20
CA PHE A 56 8.19 0.63 9.77
C PHE A 56 8.77 -0.71 9.30
N PHE A 57 8.00 -1.79 9.33
CA PHE A 57 8.44 -3.10 8.84
C PHE A 57 8.80 -3.06 7.35
N LEU A 58 7.98 -2.39 6.53
CA LEU A 58 8.27 -2.18 5.12
C LEU A 58 9.58 -1.40 4.87
N ARG A 59 9.84 -0.36 5.66
CA ARG A 59 11.10 0.40 5.55
C ARG A 59 12.32 -0.46 5.89
N ARG A 60 12.18 -1.42 6.80
CA ARG A 60 13.23 -2.40 7.14
C ARG A 60 13.40 -3.46 6.05
N ALA A 61 12.31 -3.93 5.46
CA ALA A 61 12.33 -4.91 4.36
C ALA A 61 12.90 -4.35 3.05
N GLN A 62 12.88 -3.02 2.88
CA GLN A 62 13.42 -2.32 1.69
C GLN A 62 12.93 -2.90 0.35
N PRO A 63 11.60 -2.99 0.12
CA PRO A 63 11.08 -3.48 -1.16
C PRO A 63 11.53 -2.58 -2.30
N ARG A 64 11.99 -3.21 -3.38
CA ARG A 64 12.49 -2.53 -4.59
C ARG A 64 11.34 -2.06 -5.46
N THR A 65 10.28 -2.86 -5.56
CA THR A 65 9.10 -2.58 -6.39
C THR A 65 7.86 -2.27 -5.56
N LEU A 66 6.83 -1.69 -6.18
CA LEU A 66 5.53 -1.53 -5.53
C LEU A 66 4.89 -2.91 -5.26
N ARG A 67 5.14 -3.89 -6.14
CA ARG A 67 4.67 -5.27 -5.97
C ARG A 67 5.26 -5.90 -4.71
N GLU A 68 6.58 -5.87 -4.54
CA GLU A 68 7.24 -6.40 -3.35
C GLU A 68 6.71 -5.76 -2.05
N ALA A 69 6.42 -4.45 -2.08
CA ALA A 69 5.84 -3.77 -0.92
C ALA A 69 4.44 -4.30 -0.58
N LYS A 70 3.62 -4.65 -1.58
CA LYS A 70 2.27 -5.20 -1.38
C LYS A 70 2.32 -6.65 -0.91
N ASP A 71 3.18 -7.45 -1.51
CA ASP A 71 3.32 -8.87 -1.16
C ASP A 71 3.80 -9.00 0.29
N TYR A 72 4.79 -8.19 0.69
CA TYR A 72 5.30 -8.17 2.06
C TYR A 72 4.24 -7.87 3.11
N VAL A 73 3.35 -6.88 2.86
CA VAL A 73 2.32 -6.54 3.85
C VAL A 73 1.19 -7.56 3.89
N ILE A 74 0.93 -8.29 2.81
CA ILE A 74 -0.02 -9.39 2.81
C ILE A 74 0.54 -10.54 3.66
N GLU A 75 1.80 -10.92 3.46
CA GLU A 75 2.47 -11.96 4.24
C GLU A 75 2.51 -11.59 5.74
N THR A 76 2.86 -10.34 6.05
CA THR A 76 2.94 -9.88 7.45
C THR A 76 1.56 -9.82 8.13
N ASP A 77 0.50 -9.42 7.41
CA ASP A 77 -0.88 -9.40 7.93
C ASP A 77 -1.36 -10.83 8.22
N ASP A 78 -1.09 -11.76 7.30
CA ASP A 78 -1.42 -13.18 7.45
C ASP A 78 -0.64 -13.79 8.65
N ASP A 79 0.65 -13.47 8.83
CA ASP A 79 1.47 -13.94 9.95
C ASP A 79 1.03 -13.38 11.32
N LEU A 80 0.63 -12.10 11.39
CA LEU A 80 0.11 -11.47 12.60
C LEU A 80 -1.25 -12.06 13.01
N ILE A 81 -2.12 -12.35 12.03
CA ILE A 81 -3.39 -13.05 12.27
C ILE A 81 -3.14 -14.47 12.79
N LEU A 82 -2.13 -15.17 12.25
CA LEU A 82 -1.77 -16.53 12.66
C LEU A 82 -1.07 -16.57 14.03
N SER A 83 -0.28 -15.56 14.38
CA SER A 83 0.45 -15.47 15.66
C SER A 83 -0.42 -14.98 16.83
N GLY A 84 -1.63 -14.48 16.55
CA GLY A 84 -2.61 -14.03 17.54
C GLY A 84 -3.58 -15.11 18.03
N LYS A 85 -3.29 -16.40 17.79
CA LYS A 85 -4.03 -17.55 18.32
C LYS A 85 -3.20 -18.35 19.32
#